data_AF-S6DFC1-F1
#
_entry.id   AF-S6DFC1-F1
#
_cell.length_a   1.000
_cell.length_b   1.000
_cell.length_c   1.000
_cell.angle_alpha   90.00
_cell.angle_beta   90.00
_cell.angle_gamma   90.00
#
_symmetry.space_group_name_H-M   'P 1'
#
loop_
_entity.id
_entity.type
_entity.pdbx_description
1 polymer ?
#
loop_
_entity_poly.entity_id
_entity_poly.type
_entity_poly.pdbx_seq_one_letter_code
_entity_poly.pdbx_strand_id
1 'polypeptide(L)'
;MLFFKSDRIKKLFEELLMGEKTASDLAEVIQVESREIYPRLKRYFNTIISVKKEGRINKYSINPKAVSIVKEALKRGKDVLRKAEELMRRVTGRELDEVEKKVIEFLIFYMKRTGRSYLEGGLEGNIAELISKAIKVEVEEVARAILSLSNIGILYLWPSSVAAKKVRLSKALL
;
A
#
# COMPACT_ATOMS: atom_id res chain seq x y z
N MET A 1 -0.29 -1.54 15.48
CA MET A 1 0.36 -2.08 14.26
C MET A 1 0.46 -0.95 13.23
N LEU A 2 1.65 -0.69 12.67
CA LEU A 2 1.91 0.44 11.75
C LEU A 2 1.46 0.11 10.32
N PHE A 3 0.76 1.06 9.69
CA PHE A 3 0.32 0.95 8.31
C PHE A 3 0.56 2.25 7.52
N PHE A 4 1.00 2.09 6.28
CA PHE A 4 1.23 3.19 5.34
C PHE A 4 0.02 3.31 4.41
N LYS A 5 -0.59 4.49 4.35
CA LYS A 5 -1.81 4.75 3.56
C LYS A 5 -1.53 5.11 2.09
N SER A 6 -0.26 5.26 1.72
CA SER A 6 0.17 5.61 0.37
C SER A 6 1.63 5.25 0.17
N ASP A 7 2.04 5.09 -1.09
CA ASP A 7 3.44 4.92 -1.45
C ASP A 7 4.31 6.09 -1.04
N ARG A 8 3.77 7.32 -1.08
CA ARG A 8 4.50 8.49 -0.57
C ARG A 8 4.84 8.32 0.91
N ILE A 9 3.88 7.91 1.74
CA ILE A 9 4.16 7.63 3.16
C ILE A 9 5.17 6.48 3.30
N LYS A 10 5.03 5.41 2.51
CA LYS A 10 5.97 4.28 2.53
C LYS A 10 7.41 4.72 2.23
N LYS A 11 7.61 5.53 1.17
CA LYS A 11 8.90 6.12 0.79
C LYS A 11 9.49 6.99 1.89
N LEU A 12 8.67 7.81 2.57
CA LEU A 12 9.14 8.59 3.73
C LEU A 12 9.69 7.67 4.84
N PHE A 13 9.03 6.55 5.12
CA PHE A 13 9.49 5.60 6.12
C PHE A 13 10.69 4.75 5.67
N GLU A 14 10.82 4.46 4.38
CA GLU A 14 12.03 3.86 3.81
C GLU A 14 13.23 4.80 3.99
N GLU A 15 13.05 6.09 3.70
CA GLU A 15 14.10 7.10 3.86
C GLU A 15 14.49 7.32 5.32
N LEU A 16 13.51 7.38 6.21
CA LEU A 16 13.74 7.52 7.66
C LEU A 16 14.38 6.29 8.30
N LEU A 17 14.35 5.12 7.64
CA LEU A 17 15.12 3.95 8.08
C LEU A 17 16.61 4.06 7.73
N MET A 18 16.97 4.89 6.74
CA MET A 18 18.36 5.10 6.34
C MET A 18 19.07 6.11 7.25
N GLY A 19 18.31 6.96 7.95
CA GLY A 19 18.86 7.90 8.91
C GLY A 19 17.90 9.03 9.26
N GLU A 20 18.40 9.99 10.04
CA GLU A 20 17.66 11.22 10.35
C GLU A 20 17.54 12.10 9.10
N LYS A 21 16.38 12.71 8.89
CA LYS A 21 16.08 13.53 7.71
C LYS A 21 15.40 14.85 8.08
N THR A 22 15.64 15.90 7.32
CA THR A 22 14.90 17.16 7.44
C THR A 22 13.56 17.09 6.71
N ALA A 23 12.67 18.06 6.95
CA ALA A 23 11.45 18.18 6.16
C ALA A 23 11.75 18.41 4.67
N SER A 24 12.84 19.10 4.33
CA SER A 24 13.23 19.35 2.94
C SER A 24 13.69 18.07 2.25
N ASP A 25 14.57 17.28 2.88
CA ASP A 25 15.03 16.00 2.32
C ASP A 25 13.86 15.07 2.02
N LEU A 26 12.92 14.98 2.96
CA LEU A 26 11.72 14.15 2.83
C LEU A 26 10.77 14.66 1.75
N ALA A 27 10.69 15.98 1.56
CA ALA A 27 9.83 16.61 0.57
C ALA A 27 10.34 16.37 -0.86
N GLU A 28 11.66 16.39 -1.06
CA GLU A 28 12.30 16.03 -2.32
C GLU A 28 11.97 14.58 -2.73
N VAL A 29 12.06 13.63 -1.80
CA VAL A 29 11.79 12.21 -2.05
C VAL A 29 10.39 11.94 -2.58
N ILE A 30 9.39 12.70 -2.12
CA ILE A 30 7.98 12.50 -2.51
C ILE A 30 7.43 13.62 -3.41
N GLN A 31 8.30 14.53 -3.87
CA GLN A 31 8.00 15.65 -4.76
C GLN A 31 6.83 16.52 -4.27
N VAL A 32 6.97 17.06 -3.06
CA VAL A 32 6.00 17.98 -2.44
C VAL A 32 6.72 19.19 -1.81
N GLU A 33 5.96 20.15 -1.29
CA GLU A 33 6.56 21.24 -0.52
C GLU A 33 6.93 20.79 0.91
N SER A 34 8.05 21.30 1.43
CA SER A 34 8.56 20.96 2.78
C SER A 34 7.52 21.13 3.90
N ARG A 35 6.66 22.15 3.81
CA ARG A 35 5.56 22.40 4.77
C ARG A 35 4.53 21.27 4.84
N GLU A 36 4.42 20.44 3.80
CA GLU A 36 3.48 19.32 3.76
C GLU A 36 4.00 18.07 4.50
N ILE A 37 5.28 17.99 4.85
CA ILE A 37 5.84 16.82 5.54
C ILE A 37 5.31 16.72 6.96
N TYR A 38 5.26 17.83 7.70
CA TYR A 38 4.82 17.81 9.09
C TYR A 38 3.38 17.26 9.24
N PRO A 39 2.35 17.75 8.52
CA PRO A 39 1.00 17.18 8.58
C PRO A 39 0.95 15.68 8.27
N ARG A 40 1.79 15.19 7.34
CA ARG A 40 1.85 13.77 6.95
C ARG A 40 2.44 12.89 8.04
N LEU A 41 3.46 13.38 8.74
CA LEU A 41 4.15 12.64 9.80
C LEU A 41 3.50 12.79 11.18
N LYS A 42 2.73 13.86 11.41
CA LYS A 42 2.15 14.22 12.72
C LYS A 42 1.47 13.06 13.44
N ARG A 43 0.73 12.21 12.73
CA ARG A 43 0.00 11.06 13.30
C ARG A 43 0.90 9.93 13.83
N TYR A 44 2.19 9.95 13.48
CA TYR A 44 3.18 8.95 13.87
C TYR A 44 4.14 9.45 14.95
N PHE A 45 4.01 10.72 15.34
CA PHE A 45 4.81 11.28 16.43
C PHE A 45 4.52 10.56 17.74
N ASN A 46 5.51 10.59 18.65
CA ASN A 46 5.50 9.98 19.98
C ASN A 46 5.45 8.45 20.00
N THR A 47 5.03 7.80 18.91
CA THR A 47 4.91 6.34 18.80
C THR A 47 5.98 5.75 17.90
N ILE A 48 6.20 6.34 16.72
CA ILE A 48 7.03 5.75 15.67
C ILE A 48 8.08 6.73 15.18
N ILE A 49 7.74 8.02 15.08
CA ILE A 49 8.66 9.07 14.65
C ILE A 49 9.04 9.93 15.85
N SER A 50 10.34 10.14 15.99
CA SER A 50 10.93 11.10 16.91
C SER A 50 11.34 12.36 16.15
N VAL A 51 11.21 13.51 16.80
CA VAL A 51 11.61 14.81 16.25
C VAL A 51 12.67 15.40 17.15
N LYS A 52 13.84 15.71 16.59
CA LYS A 52 14.93 16.42 17.26
C LYS A 52 15.09 17.78 16.62
N LYS A 53 15.13 18.83 17.43
CA LYS A 53 15.40 20.19 16.96
C LYS A 53 16.91 20.43 17.01
N GLU A 54 17.46 20.83 15.87
CA GLU A 54 18.87 21.22 15.75
C GLU A 54 18.90 22.64 15.18
N GLY A 55 19.16 23.62 16.07
CA GLY A 55 19.01 25.03 15.77
C GLY A 55 17.56 25.39 15.39
N ARG A 56 17.35 25.85 14.16
CA ARG A 56 16.01 26.20 13.62
C ARG A 56 15.39 25.08 12.77
N ILE A 57 16.04 23.93 12.64
CA ILE A 57 15.63 22.84 11.76
C ILE A 57 15.10 21.68 12.59
N ASN A 58 14.00 21.08 12.14
CA ASN A 58 13.50 19.83 12.69
C ASN A 58 14.09 18.66 11.91
N LYS A 59 14.72 17.72 12.62
CA LYS A 59 15.14 16.42 12.11
C LYS A 59 14.17 15.34 12.58
N TYR A 60 13.73 14.52 11.65
CA TYR A 60 12.83 13.40 11.86
C TYR A 60 13.63 12.10 11.82
N SER A 61 13.32 11.17 12.72
CA SER A 61 13.91 9.83 12.73
C SER A 61 12.88 8.81 13.21
N ILE A 62 13.10 7.53 12.91
CA ILE A 62 12.28 6.47 13.51
C ILE A 62 12.77 6.24 14.94
N ASN A 63 11.83 6.21 15.89
CA ASN A 63 12.11 5.86 17.27
C ASN A 63 12.79 4.47 17.29
N PRO A 64 13.94 4.30 17.99
CA PRO A 64 14.65 3.01 18.05
C PRO A 64 13.74 1.82 18.41
N LYS A 65 12.77 2.03 19.30
CA LYS A 65 11.81 1.00 19.73
C LYS A 65 10.81 0.59 18.63
N ALA A 66 10.61 1.43 17.62
CA ALA A 66 9.68 1.21 16.52
C ALA A 66 10.35 0.71 15.23
N VAL A 67 11.69 0.65 15.17
CA VAL A 67 12.44 0.25 13.96
C VAL A 67 12.03 -1.14 13.46
N SER A 68 11.88 -2.11 14.36
CA SER A 68 11.45 -3.48 14.01
C SER A 68 10.05 -3.48 13.38
N ILE A 69 9.11 -2.76 13.99
CA ILE A 69 7.72 -2.63 13.52
C ILE A 69 7.67 -1.95 12.15
N VAL A 70 8.49 -0.92 11.91
CA VAL A 70 8.58 -0.25 10.61
C VAL A 70 9.13 -1.20 9.54
N LYS A 71 10.24 -1.89 9.82
CA LYS A 71 10.84 -2.85 8.89
C LYS A 71 9.87 -3.97 8.52
N GLU A 72 9.15 -4.51 9.51
CA GLU A 72 8.16 -5.56 9.28
C GLU A 72 6.96 -5.05 8.45
N ALA A 73 6.48 -3.84 8.73
CA ALA A 73 5.40 -3.21 7.96
C ALA A 73 5.79 -2.99 6.49
N LEU A 74 7.05 -2.63 6.21
CA LEU A 74 7.58 -2.47 4.85
C LEU A 74 7.75 -3.82 4.12
N LYS A 75 8.18 -4.88 4.81
CA LYS A 75 8.37 -6.22 4.23
C LYS A 75 7.04 -6.91 3.91
N ARG A 76 6.06 -6.85 4.80
CA ARG A 76 4.74 -7.52 4.65
C ARG A 76 3.91 -7.05 3.45
N GLY A 77 4.23 -5.91 2.82
CA GLY A 77 3.63 -5.52 1.54
C GLY A 77 4.37 -6.12 0.36
N LYS A 78 5.72 -6.14 0.43
CA LYS A 78 6.60 -6.67 -0.61
C LYS A 78 6.51 -8.19 -0.76
N ASP A 79 6.27 -8.95 0.32
CA ASP A 79 6.17 -10.41 0.22
C ASP A 79 4.94 -10.88 -0.58
N VAL A 80 3.77 -10.25 -0.37
CA VAL A 80 2.55 -10.60 -1.13
C VAL A 80 2.72 -10.18 -2.59
N LEU A 81 3.26 -8.98 -2.85
CA LEU A 81 3.50 -8.50 -4.22
C LEU A 81 4.52 -9.39 -4.94
N ARG A 82 5.63 -9.73 -4.29
CA ARG A 82 6.67 -10.61 -4.85
C ARG A 82 6.12 -12.00 -5.18
N LYS A 83 5.36 -12.62 -4.26
CA LYS A 83 4.71 -13.91 -4.54
C LYS A 83 3.73 -13.81 -5.71
N ALA A 84 3.01 -12.70 -5.84
CA ALA A 84 2.10 -12.46 -6.96
C ALA A 84 2.84 -12.25 -8.29
N GLU A 85 3.96 -11.53 -8.29
CA GLU A 85 4.86 -11.37 -9.46
C GLU A 85 5.46 -12.71 -9.90
N GLU A 86 5.96 -13.51 -8.96
CA GLU A 86 6.47 -14.86 -9.22
C GLU A 86 5.39 -15.75 -9.82
N LEU A 87 4.17 -15.68 -9.30
CA LEU A 87 3.02 -16.43 -9.81
C LEU A 87 2.63 -15.97 -11.23
N MET A 88 2.55 -14.66 -11.46
CA MET A 88 2.24 -14.08 -12.77
C MET A 88 3.28 -14.49 -13.82
N ARG A 89 4.57 -14.36 -13.51
CA ARG A 89 5.67 -14.75 -14.40
C ARG A 89 5.63 -16.25 -14.70
N ARG A 90 5.37 -17.08 -13.69
CA ARG A 90 5.30 -18.54 -13.85
C ARG A 90 4.13 -18.99 -14.74
N VAL A 91 2.97 -18.36 -14.61
CA VAL A 91 1.75 -18.80 -15.34
C VAL A 91 1.64 -18.16 -16.72
N THR A 92 2.08 -16.91 -16.87
CA THR A 92 1.84 -16.12 -18.10
C THR A 92 3.11 -15.71 -18.84
N GLY A 93 4.29 -15.83 -18.22
CA GLY A 93 5.56 -15.36 -18.79
C GLY A 93 5.75 -13.84 -18.75
N ARG A 94 4.80 -13.06 -18.23
CA ARG A 94 4.91 -11.60 -18.07
C ARG A 94 4.95 -11.17 -16.61
N GLU A 95 5.32 -9.91 -16.38
CA GLU A 95 5.25 -9.26 -15.07
C GLU A 95 3.88 -8.65 -14.82
N LEU A 96 3.60 -8.32 -13.56
CA LEU A 96 2.41 -7.55 -13.19
C LEU A 96 2.50 -6.15 -13.79
N ASP A 97 1.40 -5.66 -14.36
CA ASP A 97 1.31 -4.26 -14.76
C ASP A 97 1.05 -3.35 -13.55
N GLU A 98 1.15 -2.04 -13.77
CA GLU A 98 1.03 -1.04 -12.69
C GLU A 98 -0.39 -0.97 -12.09
N VAL A 99 -1.44 -1.27 -12.87
CA VAL A 99 -2.82 -1.28 -12.36
C VAL A 99 -3.03 -2.53 -11.49
N GLU A 100 -2.55 -3.69 -11.94
CA GLU A 100 -2.57 -4.94 -11.20
C GLU A 100 -1.84 -4.82 -9.86
N LYS A 101 -0.64 -4.21 -9.85
CA LYS A 101 0.09 -3.93 -8.61
C LYS A 101 -0.71 -3.05 -7.66
N LYS A 102 -1.29 -1.94 -8.15
CA LYS A 102 -2.12 -1.03 -7.35
C LYS A 102 -3.36 -1.73 -6.78
N VAL A 103 -4.00 -2.63 -7.54
CA VAL A 103 -5.14 -3.42 -7.06
C VAL A 103 -4.72 -4.34 -5.90
N ILE A 104 -3.60 -5.07 -6.05
CA ILE A 104 -3.06 -5.94 -5.00
C ILE A 104 -2.73 -5.11 -3.75
N GLU A 105 -2.01 -4.00 -3.91
CA GLU A 105 -1.63 -3.12 -2.81
C GLU A 105 -2.84 -2.53 -2.09
N PHE A 106 -3.87 -2.11 -2.83
CA PHE A 106 -5.14 -1.66 -2.25
C PHE A 106 -5.77 -2.76 -1.40
N LEU A 107 -5.86 -3.99 -1.90
CA LEU A 107 -6.47 -5.10 -1.15
C LEU A 107 -5.65 -5.49 0.09
N ILE A 108 -4.31 -5.47 -0.01
CA ILE A 108 -3.41 -5.63 1.14
C ILE A 108 -3.71 -4.55 2.18
N PHE A 109 -3.81 -3.29 1.75
CA PHE A 109 -4.10 -2.15 2.62
C PHE A 109 -5.47 -2.28 3.27
N TYR A 110 -6.51 -2.60 2.50
CA TYR A 110 -7.89 -2.77 2.98
C TYR A 110 -7.98 -3.84 4.06
N MET A 111 -7.42 -5.03 3.79
CA MET A 111 -7.43 -6.16 4.73
C MET A 111 -6.71 -5.80 6.03
N LYS A 112 -5.54 -5.16 5.92
CA LYS A 112 -4.76 -4.70 7.08
C LYS A 112 -5.48 -3.61 7.89
N ARG A 113 -6.18 -2.69 7.22
CA ARG A 113 -6.87 -1.55 7.85
C ARG A 113 -8.16 -1.95 8.56
N THR A 114 -8.88 -2.92 8.02
CA THR A 114 -10.24 -3.31 8.45
C THR A 114 -10.28 -4.64 9.20
N GLY A 115 -9.24 -5.47 9.07
CA GLY A 115 -9.23 -6.87 9.55
C GLY A 115 -10.08 -7.81 8.70
N ARG A 116 -10.78 -7.32 7.67
CA ARG A 116 -11.63 -8.14 6.80
C ARG A 116 -10.78 -8.82 5.72
N SER A 117 -11.00 -10.11 5.51
CA SER A 117 -10.26 -10.91 4.51
C SER A 117 -10.75 -10.72 3.08
N TYR A 118 -11.85 -9.98 2.87
CA TYR A 118 -12.43 -9.70 1.57
C TYR A 118 -13.00 -8.29 1.53
N LEU A 119 -12.92 -7.65 0.36
CA LEU A 119 -13.70 -6.46 0.03
C LEU A 119 -15.06 -6.91 -0.50
N GLU A 120 -16.12 -6.25 -0.05
CA GLU A 120 -17.49 -6.52 -0.47
C GLU A 120 -18.04 -5.31 -1.23
N GLY A 121 -18.60 -5.54 -2.41
CA GLY A 121 -19.39 -4.55 -3.13
C GLY A 121 -20.75 -4.35 -2.45
N GLY A 122 -21.33 -3.17 -2.60
CA GLY A 122 -22.56 -2.81 -1.90
C GLY A 122 -23.20 -1.55 -2.46
N LEU A 123 -23.89 -0.80 -1.60
CA LEU A 123 -24.62 0.42 -1.99
C LEU A 123 -23.70 1.54 -2.51
N GLU A 124 -22.42 1.54 -2.13
CA GLU A 124 -21.43 2.57 -2.51
C GLU A 124 -20.78 2.34 -3.89
N GLY A 125 -21.10 1.22 -4.52
CA GLY A 125 -20.59 0.82 -5.84
C GLY A 125 -20.17 -0.65 -5.90
N ASN A 126 -19.94 -1.12 -7.12
CA ASN A 126 -19.34 -2.44 -7.36
C ASN A 126 -17.84 -2.44 -7.00
N ILE A 127 -17.23 -3.62 -6.94
CA ILE A 127 -15.83 -3.79 -6.52
C ILE A 127 -14.86 -2.94 -7.35
N ALA A 128 -15.04 -2.90 -8.67
CA ALA A 128 -14.16 -2.15 -9.56
C ALA A 128 -14.29 -0.64 -9.32
N GLU A 129 -15.50 -0.14 -9.13
CA GLU A 129 -15.76 1.27 -8.80
C GLU A 129 -15.14 1.68 -7.46
N LEU A 130 -15.27 0.83 -6.43
CA LEU A 130 -14.69 1.09 -5.11
C LEU A 130 -13.16 1.18 -5.18
N ILE A 131 -12.53 0.25 -5.89
CA ILE A 131 -11.08 0.22 -6.06
C ILE A 131 -10.63 1.40 -6.93
N SER A 132 -11.29 1.65 -8.06
CA SER A 132 -11.04 2.78 -8.97
C SER A 132 -11.04 4.12 -8.24
N LYS A 133 -12.07 4.41 -7.44
CA LYS A 133 -12.17 5.63 -6.63
C LYS A 133 -10.99 5.79 -5.67
N ALA A 134 -10.51 4.68 -5.11
CA ALA A 134 -9.40 4.65 -4.15
C ALA A 134 -8.03 4.82 -4.79
N ILE A 135 -7.77 4.16 -5.92
CA ILE A 135 -6.46 4.16 -6.59
C ILE A 135 -6.33 5.20 -7.71
N LYS A 136 -7.42 5.92 -8.03
CA LYS A 136 -7.49 6.97 -9.07
C LYS A 136 -7.11 6.46 -10.46
N VAL A 137 -7.76 5.37 -10.86
CA VAL A 137 -7.61 4.71 -12.18
C VAL A 137 -9.02 4.44 -12.74
N GLU A 138 -9.18 4.44 -14.06
CA GLU A 138 -10.47 4.18 -14.72
C GLU A 138 -11.07 2.82 -14.34
N VAL A 139 -12.40 2.77 -14.22
CA VAL A 139 -13.11 1.58 -13.72
C VAL A 139 -12.86 0.37 -14.62
N GLU A 140 -12.77 0.57 -15.93
CA GLU A 140 -12.53 -0.46 -16.94
C GLU A 140 -11.12 -1.05 -16.85
N GLU A 141 -10.12 -0.24 -16.52
CA GLU A 141 -8.75 -0.73 -16.28
C GLU A 141 -8.68 -1.55 -15.01
N VAL A 142 -9.34 -1.10 -13.94
CA VAL A 142 -9.44 -1.84 -12.68
C VAL A 142 -10.18 -3.16 -12.88
N ALA A 143 -11.30 -3.16 -13.62
CA ALA A 143 -12.04 -4.38 -13.93
C ALA A 143 -11.19 -5.39 -14.69
N ARG A 144 -10.43 -4.93 -15.70
CA ARG A 144 -9.48 -5.77 -16.46
C ARG A 144 -8.39 -6.35 -15.56
N ALA A 145 -7.80 -5.53 -14.69
CA ALA A 145 -6.80 -6.00 -13.72
C ALA A 145 -7.36 -7.05 -12.76
N ILE A 146 -8.58 -6.84 -12.22
CA ILE A 146 -9.23 -7.80 -11.33
C ILE A 146 -9.43 -9.15 -12.04
N LEU A 147 -9.93 -9.13 -13.27
CA LEU A 147 -10.15 -10.36 -14.05
C LEU A 147 -8.84 -11.07 -14.37
N SER A 148 -7.83 -10.34 -14.82
CA SER A 148 -6.49 -10.87 -15.08
C SER A 148 -5.92 -11.57 -13.83
N LEU A 149 -5.92 -10.89 -12.69
CA LEU A 149 -5.42 -11.44 -11.44
C LEU A 149 -6.26 -12.63 -10.93
N SER A 150 -7.58 -12.62 -11.16
CA SER A 150 -8.45 -13.73 -10.81
C SER A 150 -8.16 -14.98 -11.64
N ASN A 151 -7.92 -14.82 -12.95
CA ASN A 151 -7.62 -15.93 -13.86
C ASN A 151 -6.31 -16.65 -13.49
N ILE A 152 -5.37 -15.94 -12.88
CA ILE A 152 -4.08 -16.48 -12.42
C ILE A 152 -4.13 -17.01 -10.97
N GLY A 153 -5.27 -16.86 -10.29
CA GLY A 153 -5.46 -17.30 -8.91
C GLY A 153 -4.76 -16.41 -7.88
N ILE A 154 -4.40 -15.17 -8.26
CA ILE A 154 -3.91 -14.15 -7.33
C ILE A 154 -5.09 -13.58 -6.52
N LEU A 155 -6.23 -13.38 -7.17
CA LEU A 155 -7.49 -12.97 -6.55
C LEU A 155 -8.53 -14.09 -6.60
N TYR A 156 -9.45 -14.06 -5.66
CA TYR A 156 -10.67 -14.85 -5.68
C TYR A 156 -11.89 -13.94 -5.67
N LEU A 157 -12.81 -14.21 -6.60
CA LEU A 157 -14.09 -13.53 -6.76
C LEU A 157 -15.23 -14.42 -6.25
N TRP A 158 -16.23 -13.82 -5.59
CA TRP A 158 -17.45 -14.50 -5.18
C TRP A 158 -18.73 -13.68 -5.48
N PRO A 159 -19.69 -14.19 -6.26
CA PRO A 159 -19.53 -15.37 -7.14
C PRO A 159 -18.41 -15.13 -8.16
N SER A 160 -17.91 -16.20 -8.78
CA SER A 160 -16.82 -16.13 -9.77
C SER A 160 -17.32 -15.54 -11.10
N SER A 161 -17.64 -14.24 -11.12
CA SER A 161 -18.15 -13.53 -12.29
C SER A 161 -17.77 -12.05 -12.26
N VAL A 162 -18.02 -11.33 -13.37
CA VAL A 162 -17.81 -9.88 -13.49
C VAL A 162 -18.67 -9.10 -12.49
N ALA A 163 -19.82 -9.64 -12.10
CA ALA A 163 -20.71 -9.11 -11.07
C ALA A 163 -20.36 -9.63 -9.66
N ALA A 164 -19.09 -9.91 -9.40
CA ALA A 164 -18.62 -10.39 -8.11
C ALA A 164 -19.06 -9.44 -6.99
N LYS A 165 -19.63 -10.03 -5.93
CA LYS A 165 -20.02 -9.31 -4.71
C LYS A 165 -18.85 -9.19 -3.75
N LYS A 166 -17.88 -10.11 -3.81
CA LYS A 166 -16.69 -10.09 -2.96
C LYS A 166 -15.43 -10.35 -3.77
N VAL A 167 -14.33 -9.70 -3.39
CA VAL A 167 -12.98 -9.98 -3.89
C VAL A 167 -12.01 -10.12 -2.71
N ARG A 168 -11.07 -11.04 -2.82
CA ARG A 168 -9.97 -11.18 -1.85
C ARG A 168 -8.69 -11.68 -2.50
N LEU A 169 -7.57 -11.42 -1.83
CA LEU A 169 -6.30 -12.07 -2.15
C LEU A 169 -6.36 -13.57 -1.87
N SER A 170 -5.64 -14.33 -2.68
CA SER A 170 -5.42 -15.76 -2.47
C SER A 170 -4.74 -16.02 -1.14
N LYS A 171 -5.21 -17.05 -0.42
CA LYS A 171 -4.60 -17.47 0.85
C LYS A 171 -3.16 -17.95 0.67
N ALA A 172 -2.79 -18.40 -0.53
CA ALA A 172 -1.42 -18.82 -0.85
C ALA A 172 -0.44 -17.63 -0.85
N LEU A 173 -0.94 -16.40 -1.04
CA LEU A 173 -0.12 -15.19 -1.08
C LEU A 173 0.04 -14.54 0.30
N LEU A 174 -0.96 -14.67 1.17
CA LEU A 174 -0.99 -14.14 2.53
C LEU A 174 -0.05 -14.88 3.49
#